data_AF-A0A3A9AY31-F1
#
_entry.id   AF-A0A3A9AY31-F1
#
_cell.length_a   1.000
_cell.length_b   1.000
_cell.length_c   1.000
_cell.angle_alpha   90.00
_cell.angle_beta   90.00
_cell.angle_gamma   90.00
#
_symmetry.space_group_name_H-M   'P 1'
#
loop_
_entity.id
_entity.type
_entity.pdbx_description
1 polymer ?
#
loop_
_entity_poly.entity_id
_entity_poly.type
_entity_poly.pdbx_seq_one_letter_code
_entity_poly.pdbx_strand_id
1 'polypeptide(L)'
;MSFDDFLKDPKNQAEFDRRVGKALETNRSKMQAELNTKVQEAVTEAEKMAKMNAEQKAQYEREKKEKEIADREAALTKRELTATAKEQLAEKGLPVSLAAVLNYSSAEECSASIEAVGKAFQEAVEKAVNDRLSGGKPPKKAGDHAAYTMEQIRAMSPAEINKNWEAVQAAMQAEK
;
A
#
# COMPACT_ATOMS: atom_id res chain seq x y z
N MET A 1 21.28 -45.59 21.94
CA MET A 1 21.57 -46.52 20.82
C MET A 1 21.93 -45.67 19.62
N SER A 2 23.13 -45.85 19.06
CA SER A 2 23.60 -45.07 17.91
C SER A 2 23.01 -45.62 16.60
N PHE A 3 23.07 -44.83 15.53
CA PHE A 3 22.67 -45.28 14.19
C PHE A 3 23.49 -46.50 13.75
N ASP A 4 24.79 -46.50 14.05
CA ASP A 4 25.67 -47.64 13.80
C ASP A 4 25.24 -48.88 14.63
N ASP A 5 24.77 -48.70 15.86
CA ASP A 5 24.23 -49.81 16.66
C ASP A 5 22.90 -50.36 16.10
N PHE A 6 22.08 -49.51 15.48
CA PHE A 6 20.85 -49.89 14.80
C PHE A 6 21.10 -50.67 13.52
N LEU A 7 22.17 -50.35 12.80
CA LEU A 7 22.61 -51.02 11.58
C LEU A 7 23.35 -52.34 11.80
N LYS A 8 23.80 -52.66 13.03
CA LYS A 8 24.41 -53.97 13.35
C LYS A 8 23.45 -55.15 13.17
N ASP A 9 22.13 -54.92 13.19
CA ASP A 9 21.15 -55.97 12.85
C ASP A 9 21.16 -56.18 11.31
N PRO A 10 21.48 -57.40 10.83
CA PRO A 10 21.54 -57.70 9.39
C PRO A 10 20.27 -57.36 8.63
N LYS A 11 19.09 -57.42 9.28
CA LYS A 11 17.82 -57.06 8.65
C LYS A 11 17.68 -55.54 8.46
N ASN A 12 18.16 -54.76 9.43
CA ASN A 12 18.14 -53.29 9.35
C ASN A 12 19.18 -52.78 8.36
N GLN A 13 20.37 -53.40 8.30
CA GLN A 13 21.39 -53.11 7.29
C GLN A 13 20.84 -53.38 5.88
N ALA A 14 20.24 -54.56 5.66
CA ALA A 14 19.70 -54.94 4.36
C ALA A 14 18.58 -53.98 3.90
N GLU A 15 17.67 -53.57 4.79
CA GLU A 15 16.64 -52.59 4.44
C GLU A 15 17.20 -51.18 4.22
N PHE A 16 18.22 -50.77 4.98
CA PHE A 16 18.90 -49.51 4.76
C PHE A 16 19.58 -49.47 3.39
N ASP A 17 20.38 -50.49 3.06
CA ASP A 17 21.07 -50.60 1.77
C ASP A 17 20.08 -50.68 0.61
N ARG A 18 18.97 -51.40 0.78
CA ARG A 18 17.88 -51.45 -0.21
C ARG A 18 17.26 -50.07 -0.44
N ARG A 19 16.99 -49.32 0.63
CA ARG A 19 16.41 -47.97 0.53
C ARG A 19 17.40 -46.97 -0.07
N VAL A 20 18.68 -47.04 0.30
CA VAL A 20 19.75 -46.22 -0.28
C VAL A 20 19.93 -46.56 -1.76
N GLY A 21 20.00 -47.84 -2.12
CA GLY A 21 20.09 -48.29 -3.51
C GLY A 21 18.91 -47.79 -4.35
N LYS A 22 17.68 -47.93 -3.85
CA LYS A 22 16.48 -47.41 -4.51
C LYS A 22 16.48 -45.89 -4.63
N ALA A 23 16.96 -45.17 -3.61
CA ALA A 23 17.09 -43.72 -3.64
C ALA A 23 18.13 -43.27 -4.68
N LEU A 24 19.28 -43.94 -4.75
CA LEU A 24 20.34 -43.69 -5.72
C LEU A 24 19.89 -44.00 -7.15
N GLU A 25 19.18 -45.11 -7.37
CA GLU A 25 18.63 -45.47 -8.67
C GLU A 25 17.58 -44.46 -9.13
N THR A 26 16.67 -44.07 -8.23
CA THR A 26 15.67 -43.02 -8.50
C THR A 26 16.35 -41.69 -8.83
N ASN A 27 17.37 -41.30 -8.07
CA ASN A 27 18.11 -40.05 -8.30
C ASN A 27 18.89 -40.10 -9.63
N ARG A 28 19.54 -41.22 -9.94
CA ARG A 28 20.23 -41.42 -11.22
C ARG A 28 19.25 -41.35 -12.39
N SER A 29 18.08 -41.99 -12.28
CA SER A 29 17.04 -41.95 -13.31
C SER A 29 16.52 -40.53 -13.53
N LYS A 30 16.24 -39.78 -12.44
CA LYS A 30 15.83 -38.37 -12.52
C LYS A 30 16.91 -37.49 -13.14
N MET A 31 18.15 -37.63 -12.69
CA MET A 31 19.27 -36.86 -13.21
C MET A 31 19.52 -37.19 -14.70
N GLN A 32 19.40 -38.45 -15.10
CA GLN A 32 19.51 -38.84 -16.50
C GLN A 32 18.37 -38.26 -17.35
N ALA A 33 17.14 -38.28 -16.84
CA ALA A 33 16.00 -37.67 -17.51
C ALA A 33 16.19 -36.16 -17.66
N GLU A 34 16.60 -35.46 -16.59
CA GLU A 34 16.88 -34.02 -16.61
C GLU A 34 18.02 -33.66 -17.56
N LEU A 35 19.10 -34.45 -17.58
CA LEU A 35 20.20 -34.25 -18.51
C LEU A 35 19.74 -34.48 -19.95
N ASN A 36 18.98 -35.53 -20.21
CA ASN A 36 18.43 -35.80 -21.54
C ASN A 36 17.50 -34.68 -21.99
N THR A 37 16.63 -34.16 -21.12
CA THR A 37 15.78 -33.01 -21.40
C THR A 37 16.60 -31.77 -21.72
N LYS A 38 17.58 -31.42 -20.87
CA LYS A 38 18.44 -30.25 -21.10
C LYS A 38 19.26 -30.36 -22.39
N VAL A 39 19.75 -31.55 -22.72
CA VAL A 39 20.46 -31.80 -23.98
C VAL A 39 19.49 -31.66 -25.16
N GLN A 40 18.28 -32.22 -25.09
CA GLN A 40 17.28 -32.07 -26.14
C GLN A 40 16.81 -30.62 -26.33
N GLU A 41 16.61 -29.89 -25.24
CA GLU A 41 16.29 -28.45 -25.26
C GLU A 41 17.43 -27.65 -25.91
N ALA A 42 18.67 -27.87 -25.49
CA ALA A 42 19.84 -27.20 -26.05
C ALA A 42 20.06 -27.53 -27.53
N VAL A 43 19.83 -28.78 -27.96
CA VAL A 43 19.91 -29.19 -29.36
C VAL A 43 18.77 -28.56 -30.17
N THR A 44 17.54 -28.57 -29.66
CA THR A 44 16.39 -27.98 -30.35
C THR A 44 16.51 -26.46 -30.45
N GLU A 45 17.02 -25.81 -29.40
CA GLU A 45 17.29 -24.37 -29.40
C GLU A 45 18.45 -24.04 -30.32
N ALA A 46 19.54 -24.80 -30.31
CA ALA A 46 20.66 -24.61 -31.24
C ALA A 46 20.22 -24.84 -32.70
N GLU A 47 19.37 -25.84 -32.97
CA GLU A 47 18.80 -26.07 -34.29
C GLU A 47 17.81 -24.97 -34.69
N LYS A 48 17.00 -24.47 -33.75
CA LYS A 48 16.10 -23.33 -33.98
C LYS A 48 16.91 -22.07 -34.25
N MET A 49 17.95 -21.78 -33.48
CA MET A 49 18.86 -20.65 -33.66
C MET A 49 19.68 -20.76 -34.95
N ALA A 50 20.09 -21.96 -35.34
CA ALA A 50 20.76 -22.24 -36.62
C ALA A 50 19.79 -22.22 -37.81
N LYS A 51 18.50 -22.52 -37.61
CA LYS A 51 17.44 -22.31 -38.62
C LYS A 51 16.99 -20.85 -38.68
N MET A 52 17.11 -20.11 -37.58
CA MET A 52 16.89 -18.66 -37.45
C MET A 52 18.17 -17.85 -37.74
N ASN A 53 18.75 -18.02 -38.93
CA ASN A 53 20.07 -17.47 -39.22
C ASN A 53 20.03 -16.04 -39.79
N ALA A 54 20.81 -15.15 -39.17
CA ALA A 54 21.01 -13.72 -39.49
C ALA A 54 19.78 -12.80 -39.33
N GLU A 55 18.66 -13.08 -39.98
CA GLU A 55 17.56 -12.10 -40.08
C GLU A 55 16.77 -11.93 -38.78
N GLN A 56 16.51 -13.02 -38.06
CA GLN A 56 15.88 -12.98 -36.74
C GLN A 56 16.80 -12.48 -35.64
N LYS A 57 18.12 -12.74 -35.74
CA LYS A 57 19.10 -12.13 -34.85
C LYS A 57 19.17 -10.63 -35.07
N ALA A 58 19.18 -10.18 -36.33
CA ALA A 58 19.12 -8.77 -36.67
C ALA A 58 17.80 -8.13 -36.22
N GLN A 59 16.67 -8.85 -36.33
CA GLN A 59 15.37 -8.36 -35.86
C GLN A 59 15.33 -8.25 -34.33
N TYR A 60 15.82 -9.25 -33.60
CA TYR A 60 15.92 -9.18 -32.14
C TYR A 60 16.82 -8.05 -31.67
N GLU A 61 17.98 -7.86 -32.32
CA GLU A 61 18.88 -6.73 -32.01
C GLU A 61 18.25 -5.38 -32.35
N ARG A 62 17.45 -5.28 -33.42
CA ARG A 62 16.67 -4.08 -33.74
C ARG A 62 15.60 -3.82 -32.69
N GLU A 63 14.75 -4.79 -32.39
CA GLU A 63 13.68 -4.67 -31.38
C GLU A 63 14.24 -4.32 -30.00
N LYS A 64 15.38 -4.92 -29.62
CA LYS A 64 16.06 -4.58 -28.37
C LYS A 64 16.55 -3.14 -28.37
N LYS A 65 17.15 -2.66 -29.47
CA LYS A 65 17.60 -1.26 -29.59
C LYS A 65 16.42 -0.30 -29.61
N GLU A 66 15.37 -0.59 -30.36
CA GLU A 66 14.15 0.22 -30.42
C GLU A 66 13.51 0.35 -29.04
N LYS A 67 13.42 -0.76 -28.29
CA LYS A 67 12.96 -0.74 -26.90
C LYS A 67 13.87 0.09 -26.00
N GLU A 68 15.20 -0.05 -26.12
CA GLU A 68 16.14 0.72 -25.32
C GLU A 68 16.08 2.23 -25.63
N ILE A 69 15.84 2.59 -26.90
CA ILE A 69 15.62 3.97 -27.32
C ILE A 69 14.30 4.47 -26.75
N ALA A 70 13.20 3.73 -26.90
CA ALA A 70 11.89 4.10 -26.37
C ALA A 70 11.91 4.25 -24.84
N ASP A 71 12.55 3.34 -24.12
CA ASP A 71 12.70 3.40 -22.67
C ASP A 71 13.53 4.63 -22.25
N ARG A 72 14.60 4.97 -23.00
CA ARG A 72 15.40 6.18 -22.76
C ARG A 72 14.62 7.45 -23.06
N GLU A 73 13.92 7.51 -24.17
CA GLU A 73 13.09 8.66 -24.55
C GLU A 73 11.99 8.88 -23.51
N ALA A 74 11.27 7.82 -23.12
CA ALA A 74 10.27 7.90 -22.06
C ALA A 74 10.86 8.36 -20.72
N ALA A 75 12.06 7.89 -20.36
CA ALA A 75 12.74 8.32 -19.15
C ALA A 75 13.17 9.81 -19.21
N LEU A 76 13.65 10.27 -20.37
CA LEU A 76 13.99 11.68 -20.59
C LEU A 76 12.76 12.57 -20.53
N THR A 77 11.70 12.23 -21.28
CA THR A 77 10.42 12.94 -21.25
C THR A 77 9.86 13.00 -19.83
N LYS A 78 9.87 11.87 -19.10
CA LYS A 78 9.45 11.85 -17.70
C LYS A 78 10.28 12.79 -16.83
N ARG A 79 11.60 12.81 -17.00
CA ARG A 79 12.49 13.70 -16.24
C ARG A 79 12.23 15.18 -16.55
N GLU A 80 12.05 15.52 -17.82
CA GLU A 80 11.72 16.87 -18.28
C GLU A 80 10.37 17.32 -17.71
N LEU A 81 9.31 16.51 -17.92
CA LEU A 81 7.99 16.79 -17.36
C LEU A 81 8.02 16.87 -15.83
N THR A 82 8.84 16.07 -15.16
CA THR A 82 8.99 16.15 -13.69
C THR A 82 9.60 17.49 -13.27
N ALA A 83 10.59 18.00 -14.00
CA ALA A 83 11.18 19.30 -13.71
C ALA A 83 10.15 20.42 -13.89
N THR A 84 9.46 20.45 -15.04
CA THR A 84 8.40 21.42 -15.33
C THR A 84 7.24 21.33 -14.33
N ALA A 85 6.84 20.13 -13.94
CA ALA A 85 5.78 19.95 -12.95
C ALA A 85 6.16 20.51 -11.57
N LYS A 86 7.43 20.37 -11.15
CA LYS A 86 7.90 20.94 -9.88
C LYS A 86 7.86 22.48 -9.90
N GLU A 87 8.21 23.08 -11.03
CA GLU A 87 8.10 24.54 -11.23
C GLU A 87 6.63 24.97 -11.17
N GLN A 88 5.75 24.32 -11.92
CA GLN A 88 4.31 24.63 -11.91
C GLN A 88 3.65 24.44 -10.54
N LEU A 89 4.02 23.39 -9.79
CA LEU A 89 3.55 23.20 -8.42
C LEU A 89 3.97 24.37 -7.53
N ALA A 90 5.24 24.78 -7.60
CA ALA A 90 5.76 25.90 -6.82
C ALA A 90 5.06 27.22 -7.18
N GLU A 91 4.85 27.50 -8.47
CA GLU A 91 4.12 28.68 -8.95
C GLU A 91 2.68 28.72 -8.46
N LYS A 92 2.01 27.56 -8.38
CA LYS A 92 0.65 27.41 -7.85
C LYS A 92 0.60 27.39 -6.31
N GLY A 93 1.73 27.52 -5.63
CA GLY A 93 1.82 27.45 -4.16
C GLY A 93 1.55 26.06 -3.59
N LEU A 94 1.66 25.02 -4.42
CA LEU A 94 1.45 23.62 -4.05
C LEU A 94 2.78 22.99 -3.61
N PRO A 95 2.76 22.05 -2.65
CA PRO A 95 3.96 21.33 -2.24
C PRO A 95 4.64 20.60 -3.41
N VAL A 96 5.92 20.90 -3.64
CA VAL A 96 6.74 20.27 -4.71
C VAL A 96 6.84 18.74 -4.53
N SER A 97 6.66 18.24 -3.31
CA SER A 97 6.57 16.79 -3.02
C SER A 97 5.43 16.09 -3.75
N LEU A 98 4.37 16.81 -4.15
CA LEU A 98 3.26 16.27 -4.94
C LEU A 98 3.70 15.82 -6.33
N ALA A 99 4.86 16.26 -6.83
CA ALA A 99 5.45 15.74 -8.07
C ALA A 99 5.59 14.21 -8.06
N ALA A 100 5.77 13.57 -6.89
CA ALA A 100 5.91 12.12 -6.82
C ALA A 100 4.62 11.34 -7.19
N VAL A 101 3.45 12.00 -7.21
CA VAL A 101 2.15 11.35 -7.44
C VAL A 101 1.46 11.80 -8.73
N LEU A 102 2.11 12.64 -9.54
CA LEU A 102 1.55 13.13 -10.81
C LEU A 102 1.67 12.12 -11.96
N ASN A 103 0.79 12.24 -12.94
CA ASN A 103 0.84 11.44 -14.18
C ASN A 103 1.85 12.03 -15.18
N TYR A 104 2.94 11.33 -15.47
CA TYR A 104 3.97 11.77 -16.42
C TYR A 104 3.92 11.08 -17.78
N SER A 105 2.77 10.50 -18.15
CA SER A 105 2.62 9.77 -19.42
C SER A 105 2.69 10.69 -20.64
N SER A 106 2.24 11.94 -20.51
CA SER A 106 2.38 13.00 -21.50
C SER A 106 2.34 14.38 -20.83
N ALA A 107 2.59 15.44 -21.59
CA ALA A 107 2.50 16.81 -21.07
C ALA A 107 1.06 17.18 -20.67
N GLU A 108 0.08 16.74 -21.45
CA GLU A 108 -1.35 16.97 -21.23
C GLU A 108 -1.81 16.27 -19.95
N GLU A 109 -1.48 14.99 -19.79
CA GLU A 109 -1.78 14.20 -18.61
C GLU A 109 -1.12 14.75 -17.35
N CYS A 110 0.13 15.24 -17.48
CA CYS A 110 0.85 15.89 -16.38
C CYS A 110 0.14 17.18 -15.95
N SER A 111 -0.24 18.02 -16.91
CA SER A 111 -0.94 19.28 -16.63
C SER A 111 -2.30 19.03 -15.98
N ALA A 112 -3.08 18.09 -16.52
CA ALA A 112 -4.37 17.69 -15.95
C ALA A 112 -4.22 17.12 -14.53
N SER A 113 -3.17 16.34 -14.27
CA SER A 113 -2.87 15.80 -12.95
C SER A 113 -2.53 16.90 -11.94
N ILE A 114 -1.73 17.91 -12.34
CA ILE A 114 -1.40 19.07 -11.49
C ILE A 114 -2.67 19.84 -11.12
N GLU A 115 -3.55 20.09 -12.09
CA GLU A 115 -4.81 20.80 -11.85
C GLU A 115 -5.74 20.03 -10.92
N ALA A 116 -5.91 18.73 -11.14
CA ALA A 116 -6.76 17.88 -10.32
C ALA A 116 -6.27 17.81 -8.86
N VAL A 117 -4.97 17.57 -8.66
CA VAL A 117 -4.37 17.53 -7.32
C VAL A 117 -4.44 18.91 -6.67
N GLY A 118 -4.16 19.97 -7.42
CA GLY A 118 -4.22 21.34 -6.93
C GLY A 118 -5.61 21.72 -6.42
N LYS A 119 -6.65 21.41 -7.20
CA LYS A 119 -8.04 21.65 -6.82
C LYS A 119 -8.42 20.88 -5.55
N ALA A 120 -8.13 19.58 -5.50
CA ALA A 120 -8.45 18.76 -4.33
C ALA A 120 -7.72 19.23 -3.07
N PHE A 121 -6.47 19.65 -3.19
CA PHE A 121 -5.69 20.17 -2.07
C PHE A 121 -6.27 21.50 -1.56
N GLN A 122 -6.60 22.42 -2.48
CA GLN A 122 -7.20 23.71 -2.13
C GLN A 122 -8.56 23.53 -1.43
N GLU A 123 -9.44 22.67 -1.97
CA GLU A 123 -10.74 22.36 -1.36
C GLU A 123 -10.58 21.76 0.06
N ALA A 124 -9.62 20.86 0.26
CA ALA A 124 -9.35 20.27 1.57
C ALA A 124 -8.81 21.30 2.57
N VAL A 125 -7.91 22.19 2.14
CA VAL A 125 -7.36 23.27 2.97
C VAL A 125 -8.45 24.29 3.30
N GLU A 126 -9.25 24.72 2.32
CA GLU A 126 -10.36 25.65 2.54
C GLU A 126 -11.36 25.08 3.54
N LYS A 127 -11.75 23.81 3.39
CA LYS A 127 -12.62 23.14 4.35
C LYS A 127 -12.00 23.13 5.76
N ALA A 128 -10.73 22.76 5.90
CA ALA A 128 -10.06 22.73 7.19
C ALA A 128 -9.95 24.12 7.84
N VAL A 129 -9.70 25.16 7.04
CA VAL A 129 -9.68 26.55 7.50
C VAL A 129 -11.08 27.00 7.93
N ASN A 130 -12.12 26.72 7.16
CA ASN A 130 -13.50 27.04 7.50
C ASN A 130 -13.96 26.31 8.78
N ASP A 131 -13.60 25.03 8.94
CA ASP A 131 -13.87 24.25 10.15
C ASP A 131 -13.15 24.85 11.38
N ARG A 132 -11.96 25.43 11.19
CA ARG A 132 -11.20 26.11 12.26
C ARG A 132 -11.77 27.49 12.59
N LEU A 133 -12.15 28.27 11.57
CA LEU A 133 -12.72 29.61 11.72
C LEU A 133 -14.14 29.58 12.30
N SER A 134 -14.91 28.55 12.00
CA SER A 134 -16.25 28.33 12.57
C SER A 134 -16.24 28.02 14.08
N GLY A 135 -15.06 27.95 14.69
CA GLY A 135 -14.92 28.00 16.15
C GLY A 135 -15.30 26.69 16.84
N GLY A 136 -15.01 25.54 16.23
CA GLY A 136 -15.26 24.24 16.84
C GLY A 136 -16.74 24.00 17.21
N LYS A 137 -17.03 22.88 17.86
CA LYS A 137 -18.35 22.67 18.45
C LYS A 137 -18.49 23.67 19.60
N PRO A 138 -19.49 24.58 19.60
CA PRO A 138 -19.72 25.41 20.77
C PRO A 138 -19.83 24.48 21.98
N PRO A 139 -19.22 24.82 23.14
CA PRO A 139 -19.32 24.00 24.33
C PRO A 139 -20.80 23.66 24.51
N LYS A 140 -21.09 22.36 24.71
CA LYS A 140 -22.45 21.91 25.03
C LYS A 140 -22.95 22.89 26.08
N LYS A 141 -24.01 23.64 25.77
CA LYS A 141 -24.71 24.46 26.76
C LYS A 141 -24.79 23.60 28.01
N ALA A 142 -24.26 24.10 29.13
CA ALA A 142 -24.53 23.50 30.43
C ALA A 142 -26.05 23.26 30.45
N GLY A 143 -26.45 22.03 30.78
CA GLY A 143 -27.83 21.58 30.63
C GLY A 143 -28.78 22.65 31.15
N ASP A 144 -29.85 22.91 30.39
CA ASP A 144 -30.95 23.82 30.69
C ASP A 144 -31.77 23.32 31.92
N HIS A 145 -31.08 22.86 32.97
CA HIS A 145 -31.69 22.75 34.28
C HIS A 145 -31.88 24.19 34.74
N ALA A 146 -33.10 24.69 34.60
CA ALA A 146 -33.53 25.92 35.24
C ALA A 146 -33.13 25.83 36.72
N ALA A 147 -32.03 26.49 37.09
CA ALA A 147 -31.61 26.58 38.47
C ALA A 147 -32.60 27.51 39.16
N TYR A 148 -33.52 26.93 39.92
CA TYR A 148 -34.41 27.72 40.76
C TYR A 148 -33.58 28.49 41.79
N THR A 149 -33.82 29.79 41.94
CA THR A 149 -33.19 30.55 43.02
C THR A 149 -33.79 30.14 44.37
N MET A 150 -33.08 30.35 45.47
CA MET A 150 -33.60 30.03 46.81
C MET A 150 -34.92 30.75 47.14
N GLU A 151 -35.12 31.94 46.58
CA GLU A 151 -36.37 32.69 46.69
C GLU A 151 -37.51 32.01 45.92
N GLN A 152 -37.23 31.48 44.72
CA GLN A 152 -38.19 30.71 43.95
C GLN A 152 -38.52 29.37 44.61
N ILE A 153 -37.53 28.67 45.17
CA ILE A 153 -37.74 27.40 45.90
C ILE A 153 -38.63 27.64 47.12
N ARG A 154 -38.42 28.73 47.86
CA ARG A 154 -39.26 29.10 49.04
C ARG A 154 -40.69 29.48 48.66
N ALA A 155 -40.91 29.96 47.44
CA ALA A 155 -42.23 30.32 46.93
C ALA A 155 -42.99 29.13 46.30
N MET A 156 -42.32 27.99 46.04
CA MET A 156 -42.94 26.80 45.47
C MET A 156 -43.65 25.97 46.53
N SER A 157 -44.77 25.36 46.15
CA SER A 157 -45.46 24.43 47.04
C SER A 157 -44.66 23.13 47.22
N PRO A 158 -44.90 22.38 48.31
CA PRO A 158 -44.23 21.08 48.54
C PRO A 158 -44.41 20.08 47.39
N ALA A 159 -45.55 20.13 46.69
CA ALA A 159 -45.81 19.27 45.54
C ALA A 159 -44.96 19.64 44.31
N GLU A 160 -44.71 20.93 44.11
CA GLU A 160 -43.88 21.44 43.00
C GLU A 160 -42.39 21.22 43.26
N ILE A 161 -41.95 21.29 44.53
CA ILE A 161 -40.58 20.95 44.94
C ILE A 161 -40.30 19.48 44.68
N ASN A 162 -41.20 18.58 45.11
CA ASN A 162 -41.03 17.14 44.89
C ASN A 162 -41.03 16.77 43.40
N LYS A 163 -41.83 17.46 42.58
CA LYS A 163 -41.89 17.23 41.13
C LYS A 163 -40.60 17.69 40.42
N ASN A 164 -39.92 18.72 40.94
CA ASN A 164 -38.71 19.30 40.36
C ASN A 164 -37.46 19.04 41.23
N TRP A 165 -37.47 17.94 41.99
CA TRP A 165 -36.50 17.66 43.05
C TRP A 165 -35.04 17.71 42.60
N GLU A 166 -34.71 17.17 41.42
CA GLU A 166 -33.34 17.18 40.89
C GLU A 166 -32.83 18.61 40.62
N ALA A 167 -33.67 19.51 40.10
CA ALA A 167 -33.31 20.89 39.84
C ALA A 167 -33.17 21.70 41.15
N VAL A 168 -34.02 21.44 42.15
CA VAL A 168 -33.94 22.05 43.47
C VAL A 168 -32.67 21.58 44.20
N GLN A 169 -32.33 20.30 44.13
CA GLN A 169 -31.12 19.75 44.73
C GLN A 169 -29.85 20.30 44.09
N ALA A 170 -29.83 20.45 42.76
CA ALA A 170 -28.72 21.07 42.05
C ALA A 170 -28.52 22.54 42.46
N ALA A 171 -29.61 23.30 42.61
CA ALA A 171 -29.56 24.68 43.10
C ALA A 171 -29.04 24.81 44.55
N MET A 172 -29.46 23.90 45.45
CA MET A 172 -28.95 23.87 46.84
C MET A 172 -27.47 23.47 46.94
N GLN A 173 -26.93 22.71 46.00
CA GLN A 173 -25.51 22.30 45.99
C GLN A 173 -24.59 23.36 45.38
N ALA A 174 -25.09 24.17 44.45
CA ALA A 174 -24.31 25.23 43.79
C ALA A 174 -23.99 26.43 44.71
N GLU A 175 -24.63 26.53 45.88
CA GLU A 175 -24.44 27.61 46.86
C GLU A 175 -23.43 27.28 47.98
N LYS A 176 -22.72 26.14 47.87
CA LYS A 176 -21.58 25.77 48.73
C LYS A 176 -20.25 26.03 48.04
#